data_AF-A0A2X2CB94-F1
#
_entry.id   AF-A0A2X2CB94-F1
#
_cell.length_a   1.000
_cell.length_b   1.000
_cell.length_c   1.000
_cell.angle_alpha   90.00
_cell.angle_beta   90.00
_cell.angle_gamma   90.00
#
_symmetry.space_group_name_H-M   'P 1'
#
loop_
_entity.id
_entity.type
_entity.pdbx_description
1 polymer ?
#
loop_
_entity_poly.entity_id
_entity_poly.type
_entity_poly.pdbx_seq_one_letter_code
_entity_poly.pdbx_strand_id
1 'polypeptide(L)'
;MQDYGRALIVGEQTFGKGTVQQYRSLTRVYDQMLSPDWPSLGSVQYTIQKFYRINGGSTQLKGVTPDLLLPSFDNSEMGESNEDNALPWDSIPPANYKLSEYSEKIKQALPTLTDQHAKRIANDREFSYIFDDIKRYNEAKAKGEDKFIILNFAEREKENKELEAIKLQRINQRLKLEGKPPLKSLDDLPKDYEGPDPYLDETANIADDLAKVLKPKKLLN
;
A
#
# COMPACT_ATOMS: atom_id res chain seq x y z
N MET A 1 12.45 6.95 9.41
CA MET A 1 12.00 8.32 9.04
C MET A 1 10.94 8.84 10.00
N GLN A 2 9.83 8.11 10.17
CA GLN A 2 8.78 8.44 11.14
C GLN A 2 9.30 8.60 12.58
N ASP A 3 10.04 7.61 13.11
CA ASP A 3 10.55 7.64 14.49
C ASP A 3 11.53 8.79 14.78
N TYR A 4 12.26 9.22 13.75
CA TYR A 4 13.14 10.38 13.87
C TYR A 4 12.38 11.71 13.75
N GLY A 5 11.11 11.71 13.33
CA GLY A 5 10.38 12.91 12.95
C GLY A 5 11.05 13.63 11.78
N ARG A 6 11.60 12.87 10.82
CA ARG A 6 12.33 13.42 9.67
C ARG A 6 11.46 13.61 8.43
N ALA A 7 10.44 12.77 8.28
CA ALA A 7 9.49 12.81 7.17
C ALA A 7 8.11 12.40 7.67
N LEU A 8 7.09 12.89 6.98
CA LEU A 8 5.70 12.45 7.10
C LEU A 8 5.52 11.16 6.28
N ILE A 9 4.86 10.16 6.85
CA ILE A 9 4.50 8.91 6.16
C ILE A 9 3.03 9.02 5.71
N VAL A 10 2.78 8.79 4.42
CA VAL A 10 1.47 8.88 3.78
C VAL A 10 1.18 7.56 3.06
N GLY A 11 -0.06 7.08 3.12
CA GLY A 11 -0.50 5.88 2.39
C GLY A 11 -1.33 4.93 3.24
N GLU A 12 -1.07 3.64 3.09
CA GLU A 12 -1.74 2.56 3.83
C GLU A 12 -0.83 1.95 4.89
N GLN A 13 -1.42 1.22 5.84
CA GLN A 13 -0.64 0.39 6.75
C GLN A 13 0.16 -0.65 5.96
N THR A 14 1.47 -0.70 6.17
CA THR A 14 2.35 -1.65 5.46
C THR A 14 2.11 -3.09 5.93
N PHE A 15 2.49 -4.07 5.09
CA PHE A 15 2.32 -5.51 5.31
C PHE A 15 2.66 -6.06 6.71
N GLY A 16 3.67 -5.52 7.37
CA GLY A 16 4.05 -5.96 8.71
C GLY A 16 5.27 -6.86 8.80
N LYS A 17 5.93 -7.19 7.68
CA LYS A 17 7.11 -8.07 7.68
C LYS A 17 8.19 -7.57 8.65
N GLY A 18 8.38 -8.30 9.74
CA GLY A 18 9.33 -7.97 10.81
C GLY A 18 10.49 -8.95 10.96
N THR A 19 10.71 -9.85 10.00
CA THR A 19 11.70 -10.93 10.08
C THR A 19 12.69 -10.94 8.92
N VAL A 20 13.90 -11.43 9.20
CA VAL A 20 14.93 -11.73 8.20
C VAL A 20 15.00 -13.23 7.98
N GLN A 21 14.93 -13.62 6.72
CA GLN A 21 15.20 -14.99 6.29
C GLN A 21 16.62 -15.12 5.75
N GLN A 22 17.22 -16.30 5.97
CA GLN A 22 18.53 -16.65 5.46
C GLN A 22 18.43 -17.85 4.53
N TYR A 23 19.08 -17.77 3.38
CA TYR A 23 19.26 -18.89 2.47
C TYR A 23 20.49 -19.71 2.85
N ARG A 24 20.34 -21.04 2.86
CA ARG A 24 21.44 -21.99 3.04
C ARG A 24 21.34 -23.13 2.04
N SER A 25 22.41 -23.36 1.29
CA SER A 25 22.54 -24.54 0.44
C SER A 25 22.56 -25.79 1.30
N LEU A 26 21.92 -26.85 0.80
CA LEU A 26 21.98 -28.18 1.40
C LEU A 26 23.27 -28.93 1.00
N THR A 27 23.96 -28.48 -0.04
CA THR A 27 25.21 -29.05 -0.52
C THR A 27 26.32 -28.86 0.50
N ARG A 28 27.04 -29.94 0.78
CA ARG A 28 28.25 -29.96 1.58
C ARG A 28 29.47 -30.16 0.69
N VAL A 29 30.61 -29.68 1.18
CA VAL A 29 31.87 -29.67 0.43
C VAL A 29 32.35 -31.06 -0.03
N TYR A 30 31.91 -32.12 0.64
CA TYR A 30 32.31 -33.50 0.36
C TYR A 30 31.30 -34.29 -0.49
N ASP A 31 30.15 -33.70 -0.84
CA ASP A 31 29.06 -34.45 -1.51
C ASP A 31 29.50 -34.95 -2.90
N GLN A 32 30.20 -34.12 -3.68
CA GLN A 32 30.73 -34.51 -5.00
C GLN A 32 31.83 -35.58 -4.91
N MET A 33 32.53 -35.68 -3.78
CA MET A 33 33.59 -36.67 -3.59
C MET A 33 33.03 -38.03 -3.16
N LEU A 34 32.05 -38.04 -2.24
CA LEU A 34 31.48 -39.27 -1.69
C LEU A 34 30.35 -39.84 -2.55
N SER A 35 29.63 -38.98 -3.26
CA SER A 35 28.47 -39.34 -4.08
C SER A 35 28.48 -38.53 -5.40
N PRO A 36 29.42 -38.83 -6.33
CA PRO A 36 29.60 -38.03 -7.56
C PRO A 36 28.38 -38.04 -8.48
N ASP A 37 27.54 -39.08 -8.41
CA ASP A 37 26.34 -39.23 -9.23
C ASP A 37 25.11 -38.49 -8.67
N TRP A 38 25.22 -37.84 -7.50
CA TRP A 38 24.11 -37.07 -6.93
C TRP A 38 23.86 -35.78 -7.72
N PRO A 39 22.58 -35.40 -7.93
CA PRO A 39 22.26 -34.11 -8.52
C PRO A 39 22.59 -32.97 -7.55
N SER A 40 22.66 -31.73 -8.07
CA SER A 40 22.80 -30.55 -7.21
C SER A 40 21.66 -30.52 -6.19
N LEU A 41 22.02 -30.45 -4.92
CA LEU A 41 21.04 -30.27 -3.85
C LEU A 41 20.47 -28.85 -3.89
N GLY A 42 19.23 -28.70 -3.41
CA GLY A 42 18.57 -27.41 -3.29
C GLY A 42 19.06 -26.59 -2.09
N SER A 43 18.22 -25.67 -1.65
CA SER A 43 18.48 -24.80 -0.50
C SER A 43 17.27 -24.74 0.42
N VAL A 44 17.51 -24.38 1.67
CA VAL A 44 16.46 -24.01 2.63
C VAL A 44 16.51 -22.52 2.92
N GLN A 45 15.33 -21.96 3.20
CA GLN A 45 15.16 -20.60 3.66
C GLN A 45 14.45 -20.64 5.01
N TYR A 46 15.04 -20.00 6.02
CA TYR A 46 14.48 -20.00 7.36
C TYR A 46 14.75 -18.66 8.07
N THR A 47 13.86 -18.31 9.00
CA THR A 47 13.94 -17.08 9.78
C THR A 47 15.08 -17.16 10.79
N ILE A 48 15.91 -16.12 10.85
CA ILE A 48 17.07 -16.04 11.76
C ILE A 48 17.03 -14.85 12.71
N GLN A 49 16.31 -13.77 12.35
CA GLN A 49 16.32 -12.51 13.10
C GLN A 49 14.95 -11.82 13.00
N LYS A 50 14.69 -10.96 13.99
CA LYS A 50 13.58 -10.00 14.01
C LYS A 50 14.12 -8.58 13.91
N PHE A 51 13.37 -7.71 13.26
CA PHE A 51 13.61 -6.28 13.21
C PHE A 51 12.84 -5.55 14.32
N TYR A 52 13.52 -4.54 14.87
CA TYR A 52 12.95 -3.61 15.84
C TYR A 52 13.24 -2.19 15.37
N ARG A 53 12.24 -1.33 15.50
CA ARG A 53 12.36 0.11 15.29
C ARG A 53 13.31 0.69 16.35
N ILE A 54 13.85 1.87 16.07
CA ILE A 54 14.74 2.57 17.01
C ILE A 54 14.03 2.92 18.34
N ASN A 55 12.70 3.04 18.31
CA ASN A 55 11.86 3.26 19.48
C ASN A 55 11.59 1.98 20.29
N GLY A 56 12.10 0.82 19.85
CA GLY A 56 11.96 -0.47 20.52
C GLY A 56 10.84 -1.36 20.01
N GLY A 57 9.84 -0.84 19.31
CA GLY A 57 8.72 -1.63 18.79
C GLY A 57 9.07 -2.42 17.54
N SER A 58 8.62 -3.67 17.40
CA SER A 58 8.75 -4.41 16.13
C SER A 58 7.78 -3.90 15.06
N THR A 59 8.12 -4.11 13.79
CA THR A 59 7.17 -3.99 12.66
C THR A 59 6.33 -5.26 12.48
N GLN A 60 6.71 -6.39 13.09
CA GLN A 60 6.04 -7.69 12.95
C GLN A 60 4.52 -7.58 13.16
N LEU A 61 3.70 -8.09 12.23
CA LEU A 61 2.22 -8.02 12.22
C LEU A 61 1.60 -6.62 12.09
N LYS A 62 2.22 -5.57 12.64
CA LYS A 62 1.65 -4.21 12.73
C LYS A 62 2.10 -3.30 11.59
N GLY A 63 3.28 -3.55 11.04
CA GLY A 63 3.90 -2.69 10.03
C GLY A 63 4.21 -1.29 10.55
N VAL A 64 4.28 -0.35 9.59
CA VAL A 64 4.31 1.08 9.82
C VAL A 64 2.91 1.61 9.54
N THR A 65 2.27 2.18 10.57
CA THR A 65 1.05 2.97 10.41
C THR A 65 1.45 4.37 9.89
N PRO A 66 0.93 4.81 8.74
CA PRO A 66 1.16 6.16 8.23
C PRO A 66 0.72 7.25 9.20
N ASP A 67 1.35 8.41 9.10
CA ASP A 67 0.92 9.61 9.85
C ASP A 67 -0.39 10.17 9.26
N LEU A 68 -0.56 10.06 7.94
CA LEU A 68 -1.78 10.41 7.21
C LEU A 68 -2.21 9.21 6.35
N LEU A 69 -3.35 8.63 6.69
CA LEU A 69 -3.92 7.47 6.01
C LEU A 69 -4.68 7.92 4.76
N LEU A 70 -4.38 7.28 3.62
CA LEU A 70 -5.18 7.43 2.41
C LEU A 70 -6.37 6.45 2.46
N PRO A 71 -7.53 6.79 1.87
CA PRO A 71 -8.66 5.86 1.77
C PRO A 71 -8.29 4.61 0.98
N SER A 72 -8.42 3.45 1.59
CA SER A 72 -8.14 2.15 0.97
C SER A 72 -9.17 1.11 1.35
N PHE A 73 -9.13 -0.06 0.68
CA PHE A 73 -9.83 -1.24 1.16
C PHE A 73 -9.27 -1.68 2.51
N ASP A 74 -10.09 -2.42 3.27
CA ASP A 74 -9.61 -3.10 4.47
C ASP A 74 -8.56 -4.15 4.06
N ASN A 75 -7.30 -3.83 4.32
CA ASN A 75 -6.17 -4.70 4.02
C ASN A 75 -5.87 -5.69 5.16
N SER A 76 -6.78 -5.79 6.14
CA SER A 76 -6.64 -6.70 7.28
C SER A 76 -6.45 -8.15 6.89
N GLU A 77 -6.78 -8.58 5.66
CA GLU A 77 -6.58 -9.92 5.11
C GLU A 77 -5.26 -10.10 4.32
N MET A 78 -4.58 -9.02 3.95
CA MET A 78 -3.38 -9.02 3.10
C MET A 78 -2.08 -8.74 3.87
N GLY A 79 -2.11 -8.74 5.21
CA GLY A 79 -0.95 -8.51 6.06
C GLY A 79 -0.32 -9.79 6.63
N GLU A 80 0.90 -9.67 7.17
CA GLU A 80 1.58 -10.76 7.89
C GLU A 80 0.75 -11.27 9.08
N SER A 81 -0.19 -10.46 9.60
CA SER A 81 -1.14 -10.86 10.64
C SER A 81 -2.06 -12.02 10.28
N ASN A 82 -2.27 -12.32 8.98
CA ASN A 82 -3.10 -13.45 8.54
C ASN A 82 -2.29 -14.60 7.98
N GLU A 83 -0.97 -14.49 7.97
CA GLU A 83 -0.12 -15.59 7.57
C GLU A 83 -0.09 -16.65 8.67
N ASP A 84 -0.18 -17.90 8.27
CA ASP A 84 -0.16 -19.02 9.20
C ASP A 84 1.15 -19.05 10.01
N ASN A 85 1.04 -19.18 11.32
CA ASN A 85 2.17 -19.24 12.26
C ASN A 85 3.09 -18.01 12.20
N ALA A 86 2.57 -16.85 11.82
CA ALA A 86 3.33 -15.60 11.91
C ALA A 86 3.83 -15.36 13.34
N LEU A 87 5.10 -14.97 13.48
CA LEU A 87 5.68 -14.72 14.80
C LEU A 87 4.96 -13.55 15.49
N PRO A 88 4.73 -13.61 16.81
CA PRO A 88 4.03 -12.56 17.52
C PRO A 88 4.84 -11.26 17.52
N TRP A 89 4.12 -10.14 17.58
CA TRP A 89 4.70 -8.82 17.83
C TRP A 89 5.29 -8.76 19.24
N ASP A 90 6.48 -8.17 19.35
CA ASP A 90 7.16 -7.89 20.60
C ASP A 90 7.93 -6.56 20.53
N SER A 91 8.55 -6.18 21.66
CA SER A 91 9.33 -4.95 21.78
C SER A 91 10.57 -5.17 22.63
N ILE A 92 11.60 -4.36 22.37
CA ILE A 92 12.86 -4.33 23.08
C ILE A 92 13.13 -2.91 23.62
N PRO A 93 14.10 -2.70 24.51
CA PRO A 93 14.49 -1.36 24.93
C PRO A 93 14.87 -0.48 23.72
N PRO A 94 14.44 0.79 23.70
CA PRO A 94 14.77 1.71 22.61
C PRO A 94 16.27 1.94 22.51
N ALA A 95 16.74 2.19 21.29
CA ALA A 95 18.10 2.66 21.07
C ALA A 95 18.26 4.10 21.59
N ASN A 96 19.51 4.54 21.79
CA ASN A 96 19.78 5.96 22.03
C ASN A 96 19.78 6.72 20.69
N TYR A 97 18.85 7.66 20.51
CA TYR A 97 18.74 8.47 19.30
C TYR A 97 18.25 9.89 19.62
N LYS A 98 18.47 10.81 18.67
CA LYS A 98 17.99 12.20 18.76
C LYS A 98 16.98 12.45 17.65
N LEU A 99 15.93 13.19 17.97
CA LEU A 99 14.93 13.62 16.99
C LEU A 99 15.53 14.62 15.99
N SER A 100 14.97 14.61 14.78
CA SER A 100 15.23 15.59 13.73
C SER A 100 14.75 16.98 14.15
N GLU A 101 15.40 18.03 13.64
CA GLU A 101 14.97 19.43 13.82
C GLU A 101 13.55 19.71 13.30
N TYR A 102 13.05 18.87 12.39
CA TYR A 102 11.70 18.97 11.83
C TYR A 102 10.63 18.27 12.67
N SER A 103 11.00 17.45 13.66
CA SER A 103 10.07 16.58 14.38
C SER A 103 8.88 17.35 14.95
N GLU A 104 9.14 18.41 15.70
CA GLU A 104 8.07 19.21 16.33
C GLU A 104 7.25 19.98 15.30
N LYS A 105 7.86 20.46 14.21
CA LYS A 105 7.13 21.14 13.14
C LYS A 105 6.18 20.20 12.40
N ILE A 106 6.61 18.97 12.11
CA ILE A 106 5.76 17.96 11.46
C ILE A 106 4.57 17.60 12.36
N LYS A 107 4.83 17.36 13.67
CA LYS A 107 3.75 17.09 14.64
C LYS A 107 2.72 18.22 14.72
N GLN A 108 3.18 19.47 14.75
CA GLN A 108 2.30 20.65 14.78
C GLN A 108 1.54 20.85 13.47
N ALA A 109 2.14 20.50 12.33
CA ALA A 109 1.51 20.61 11.01
C ALA A 109 0.42 19.54 10.80
N LEU A 110 0.57 18.36 11.39
CA LEU A 110 -0.24 17.18 11.09
C LEU A 110 -1.76 17.45 11.13
N PRO A 111 -2.35 18.08 12.16
CA PRO A 111 -3.80 18.33 12.18
C PRO A 111 -4.27 19.19 11.01
N THR A 112 -3.50 20.20 10.63
CA THR A 112 -3.81 21.07 9.48
C THR A 112 -3.70 20.31 8.17
N LEU A 113 -2.64 19.52 8.00
CA LEU A 113 -2.45 18.69 6.80
C LEU A 113 -3.58 17.69 6.63
N THR A 114 -4.02 17.05 7.73
CA THR A 114 -5.14 16.11 7.73
C THR A 114 -6.46 16.78 7.33
N ASP A 115 -6.76 17.98 7.85
CA ASP A 115 -7.96 18.73 7.47
C ASP A 115 -7.94 19.19 6.01
N GLN A 116 -6.79 19.68 5.53
CA GLN A 116 -6.61 20.07 4.13
C GLN A 116 -6.77 18.89 3.18
N HIS A 117 -6.14 17.76 3.50
CA HIS A 117 -6.29 16.50 2.79
C HIS A 117 -7.75 16.06 2.72
N ALA A 118 -8.44 15.99 3.87
CA ALA A 118 -9.84 15.59 3.93
C ALA A 118 -10.75 16.47 3.07
N LYS A 119 -10.50 17.78 3.04
CA LYS A 119 -11.25 18.72 2.18
C LYS A 119 -10.97 18.54 0.69
N ARG A 120 -9.74 18.22 0.31
CA ARG A 120 -9.38 17.95 -1.10
C ARG A 120 -10.04 16.69 -1.59
N ILE A 121 -9.83 15.56 -0.91
CA ILE A 121 -10.35 14.26 -1.36
C ILE A 121 -11.88 14.21 -1.36
N ALA A 122 -12.56 14.99 -0.51
CA ALA A 122 -14.01 15.06 -0.49
C ALA A 122 -14.61 15.70 -1.76
N ASN A 123 -13.83 16.51 -2.48
CA ASN A 123 -14.23 17.17 -3.72
C ASN A 123 -13.52 16.58 -4.96
N ASP A 124 -12.61 15.63 -4.75
CA ASP A 124 -11.88 15.01 -5.83
C ASP A 124 -12.68 13.86 -6.44
N ARG A 125 -12.75 13.84 -7.78
CA ARG A 125 -13.55 12.88 -8.52
C ARG A 125 -12.94 11.48 -8.47
N GLU A 126 -11.63 11.36 -8.56
CA GLU A 126 -10.97 10.05 -8.54
C GLU A 126 -11.09 9.42 -7.14
N PHE A 127 -10.98 10.23 -6.08
CA PHE A 127 -11.30 9.78 -4.72
C PHE A 127 -12.78 9.43 -4.54
N SER A 128 -13.71 10.14 -5.18
CA SER A 128 -15.13 9.74 -5.19
C SER A 128 -15.32 8.31 -5.76
N TYR A 129 -14.61 7.96 -6.84
CA TYR A 129 -14.66 6.59 -7.37
C TYR A 129 -14.05 5.57 -6.39
N ILE A 130 -12.95 5.93 -5.74
CA ILE A 130 -12.33 5.08 -4.72
C ILE A 130 -13.30 4.83 -3.56
N PHE A 131 -13.99 5.86 -3.06
CA PHE A 131 -14.99 5.69 -2.00
C PHE A 131 -16.16 4.80 -2.43
N ASP A 132 -16.65 4.94 -3.67
CA ASP A 132 -17.68 4.07 -4.23
C ASP A 132 -17.21 2.61 -4.32
N ASP A 133 -15.96 2.40 -4.73
CA ASP A 133 -15.38 1.06 -4.84
C ASP A 133 -15.17 0.42 -3.47
N ILE A 134 -14.64 1.16 -2.50
CA ILE A 134 -14.51 0.73 -1.09
C ILE A 134 -15.88 0.33 -0.53
N LYS A 135 -16.91 1.16 -0.78
CA LYS A 135 -18.27 0.87 -0.34
C LYS A 135 -18.79 -0.43 -0.97
N ARG A 136 -18.67 -0.59 -2.29
CA ARG A 136 -19.10 -1.80 -3.01
C ARG A 136 -18.39 -3.05 -2.46
N TYR A 137 -17.08 -2.97 -2.26
CA TYR A 137 -16.29 -4.06 -1.71
C TYR A 137 -16.76 -4.46 -0.30
N ASN A 138 -16.95 -3.47 0.59
CA ASN A 138 -17.41 -3.73 1.95
C ASN A 138 -18.82 -4.35 1.97
N GLU A 139 -19.72 -3.90 1.10
CA GLU A 139 -21.06 -4.47 0.97
C GLU A 139 -21.04 -5.90 0.45
N ALA A 140 -20.21 -6.22 -0.55
CA ALA A 140 -20.04 -7.58 -1.05
C ALA A 140 -19.46 -8.52 0.02
N LYS A 141 -18.42 -8.07 0.73
CA LYS A 141 -17.79 -8.81 1.83
C LYS A 141 -18.77 -9.06 2.99
N ALA A 142 -19.58 -8.06 3.36
CA ALA A 142 -20.60 -8.21 4.40
C ALA A 142 -21.66 -9.27 4.05
N LYS A 143 -21.92 -9.51 2.76
CA LYS A 143 -22.82 -10.55 2.27
C LYS A 143 -22.12 -11.90 2.05
N GLY A 144 -20.79 -11.97 2.21
CA GLY A 144 -20.00 -13.17 1.94
C GLY A 144 -19.85 -13.48 0.45
N GLU A 145 -20.11 -12.51 -0.43
CA GLU A 145 -20.02 -12.68 -1.89
C GLU A 145 -18.57 -12.88 -2.36
N ASP A 146 -17.59 -12.52 -1.53
CA ASP A 146 -16.15 -12.75 -1.74
C ASP A 146 -15.75 -14.24 -1.72
N LYS A 147 -16.58 -15.10 -1.11
CA LYS A 147 -16.27 -16.52 -0.87
C LYS A 147 -16.87 -17.47 -1.90
N PHE A 148 -17.78 -16.97 -2.73
CA PHE A 148 -18.56 -17.80 -3.66
C PHE A 148 -18.52 -17.19 -5.05
N ILE A 149 -18.64 -18.05 -6.05
CA ILE A 149 -18.64 -17.65 -7.45
C ILE A 149 -19.99 -18.04 -8.05
N ILE A 150 -20.62 -17.09 -8.75
CA ILE A 150 -21.87 -17.33 -9.47
C ILE A 150 -21.60 -18.26 -10.66
N LEU A 151 -22.33 -19.37 -10.72
CA LEU A 151 -22.26 -20.35 -11.80
C LEU A 151 -23.36 -20.16 -12.86
N ASN A 152 -24.36 -19.33 -12.57
CA ASN A 152 -25.38 -18.97 -13.55
C ASN A 152 -24.78 -18.02 -14.59
N PHE A 153 -24.79 -18.45 -15.86
CA PHE A 153 -24.23 -17.69 -16.97
C PHE A 153 -24.90 -16.32 -17.15
N ALA A 154 -26.24 -16.25 -17.09
CA ALA A 154 -26.97 -15.01 -17.33
C ALA A 154 -26.72 -13.97 -16.22
N GLU A 155 -26.62 -14.41 -14.98
CA GLU A 155 -26.27 -13.54 -13.84
C GLU A 155 -24.84 -13.02 -13.95
N ARG A 156 -23.89 -13.90 -14.31
CA ARG A 156 -22.48 -13.51 -14.47
C ARG A 156 -22.24 -12.57 -15.65
N GLU A 157 -22.92 -12.81 -16.78
CA GLU A 157 -22.93 -11.91 -17.93
C GLU A 157 -23.46 -10.52 -17.57
N LYS A 158 -24.49 -10.46 -16.73
CA LYS A 158 -25.07 -9.20 -16.26
C LYS A 158 -24.08 -8.45 -15.36
N GLU A 159 -23.49 -9.13 -14.39
CA GLU A 159 -22.47 -8.56 -13.50
C GLU A 159 -21.28 -7.99 -14.28
N ASN A 160 -20.74 -8.75 -15.23
CA ASN A 160 -19.65 -8.31 -16.10
C ASN A 160 -20.03 -7.03 -16.85
N LYS A 161 -21.21 -6.99 -17.48
CA LYS A 161 -21.68 -5.81 -18.22
C LYS A 161 -21.89 -4.59 -17.33
N GLU A 162 -22.34 -4.77 -16.10
CA GLU A 162 -22.47 -3.68 -15.13
C GLU A 162 -21.09 -3.10 -14.76
N LEU A 163 -20.10 -3.96 -14.47
CA LEU A 163 -18.73 -3.54 -14.17
C LEU A 163 -18.04 -2.87 -15.37
N GLU A 164 -18.23 -3.41 -16.57
CA GLU A 164 -17.73 -2.83 -17.81
C GLU A 164 -18.35 -1.45 -18.08
N ALA A 165 -19.66 -1.30 -17.89
CA ALA A 165 -20.36 -0.03 -18.05
C ALA A 165 -19.84 1.02 -17.06
N ILE A 166 -19.62 0.64 -15.79
CA ILE A 166 -19.03 1.53 -14.78
C ILE A 166 -17.61 1.97 -15.20
N LYS A 167 -16.77 1.03 -15.64
CA LYS A 167 -15.39 1.33 -16.06
C LYS A 167 -15.37 2.24 -17.29
N LEU A 168 -16.19 1.94 -18.30
CA LEU A 168 -16.32 2.75 -19.52
C LEU A 168 -16.83 4.15 -19.20
N GLN A 169 -17.83 4.27 -18.32
CA GLN A 169 -18.35 5.56 -17.87
C GLN A 169 -17.24 6.41 -17.22
N ARG A 170 -16.46 5.82 -16.30
CA ARG A 170 -15.36 6.53 -15.63
C ARG A 170 -14.27 6.97 -16.62
N ILE A 171 -13.88 6.10 -17.55
CA ILE A 171 -12.93 6.44 -18.61
C ILE A 171 -13.46 7.58 -19.49
N ASN A 172 -14.70 7.51 -19.95
CA ASN A 172 -15.30 8.55 -20.78
C ASN A 172 -15.44 9.88 -20.03
N GLN A 173 -15.70 9.85 -18.72
CA GLN A 173 -15.68 11.05 -17.88
C GLN A 173 -14.27 11.67 -17.79
N ARG A 174 -13.21 10.86 -17.78
CA ARG A 174 -11.81 11.34 -17.86
C ARG A 174 -11.48 11.94 -19.22
N LEU A 175 -11.75 11.19 -20.31
CA LEU A 175 -11.50 11.64 -21.68
C LEU A 175 -12.22 12.96 -21.99
N LYS A 176 -13.45 13.13 -21.50
CA LYS A 176 -14.21 14.39 -21.64
C LYS A 176 -13.48 15.59 -21.01
N LEU A 177 -12.84 15.41 -19.86
CA LEU A 177 -12.04 16.49 -19.24
C LEU A 177 -10.75 16.76 -19.99
N GLU A 178 -10.15 15.73 -20.58
CA GLU A 178 -8.97 15.85 -21.43
C GLU A 178 -9.29 16.39 -22.84
N GLY A 179 -10.56 16.65 -23.15
CA GLY A 179 -11.00 17.08 -24.47
C GLY A 179 -10.90 16.00 -25.56
N LYS A 180 -10.75 14.73 -25.16
CA LYS A 180 -10.64 13.57 -26.06
C LYS A 180 -12.03 13.00 -26.37
N PRO A 181 -12.21 12.34 -27.54
CA PRO A 181 -13.47 11.69 -27.88
C PRO A 181 -13.78 10.54 -26.91
N PRO A 182 -15.07 10.28 -26.60
CA PRO A 182 -15.45 9.14 -25.78
C PRO A 182 -15.25 7.82 -26.56
N LEU A 183 -14.94 6.75 -25.83
CA LEU A 183 -14.86 5.38 -26.33
C LEU A 183 -16.25 4.74 -26.40
N LYS A 184 -16.44 3.84 -27.36
CA LYS A 184 -17.70 3.08 -27.53
C LYS A 184 -17.68 1.78 -26.74
N SER A 185 -16.53 1.09 -26.71
CA SER A 185 -16.31 -0.05 -25.82
C SER A 185 -14.97 0.08 -25.09
N LEU A 186 -14.75 -0.78 -24.10
CA LEU A 186 -13.46 -0.90 -23.41
C LEU A 186 -12.36 -1.48 -24.31
N ASP A 187 -12.71 -2.17 -25.39
CA ASP A 187 -11.74 -2.71 -26.36
C ASP A 187 -11.07 -1.61 -27.19
N ASP A 188 -11.74 -0.46 -27.31
CA ASP A 188 -11.20 0.73 -27.97
C ASP A 188 -10.14 1.45 -27.10
N LEU A 189 -9.96 1.04 -25.83
CA LEU A 189 -8.96 1.63 -24.95
C LEU A 189 -7.55 1.18 -25.38
N PRO A 190 -6.60 2.12 -25.59
CA PRO A 190 -5.22 1.77 -25.88
C PRO A 190 -4.63 0.85 -24.81
N LYS A 191 -3.86 -0.17 -25.21
CA LYS A 191 -3.26 -1.14 -24.29
C LYS A 191 -2.20 -0.53 -23.37
N ASP A 192 -1.62 0.59 -23.79
CA ASP A 192 -0.66 1.42 -23.07
C ASP A 192 -1.33 2.58 -22.32
N TYR A 193 -2.66 2.58 -22.19
CA TYR A 193 -3.36 3.58 -21.38
C TYR A 193 -2.94 3.49 -19.91
N GLU A 194 -2.36 4.57 -19.41
CA GLU A 194 -2.07 4.76 -17.99
C GLU A 194 -3.19 5.61 -17.37
N GLY A 195 -3.82 5.06 -16.32
CA GLY A 195 -4.80 5.80 -15.54
C GLY A 195 -4.13 6.84 -14.63
N PRO A 196 -4.91 7.79 -14.08
CA PRO A 196 -4.38 8.70 -13.07
C PRO A 196 -3.95 7.93 -11.81
N ASP A 197 -2.96 8.45 -11.11
CA ASP A 197 -2.53 7.97 -9.78
C ASP A 197 -2.99 8.98 -8.70
N PRO A 198 -4.26 8.88 -8.23
CA PRO A 198 -4.82 9.85 -7.30
C PRO A 198 -4.09 9.87 -5.95
N TYR A 199 -3.49 8.75 -5.54
CA TYR A 199 -2.73 8.69 -4.30
C TYR A 199 -1.40 9.42 -4.43
N LEU A 200 -0.69 9.26 -5.55
CA LEU A 200 0.52 10.02 -5.81
C LEU A 200 0.24 11.52 -5.93
N ASP A 201 -0.80 11.90 -6.68
CA ASP A 201 -1.18 13.30 -6.89
C ASP A 201 -1.56 13.97 -5.55
N GLU A 202 -2.35 13.30 -4.72
CA GLU A 202 -2.69 13.85 -3.39
C GLU A 202 -1.49 13.86 -2.44
N THR A 203 -0.60 12.87 -2.54
CA THR A 203 0.65 12.89 -1.76
C THR A 203 1.55 14.06 -2.17
N ALA A 204 1.57 14.43 -3.45
CA ALA A 204 2.27 15.62 -3.93
C ALA A 204 1.67 16.90 -3.35
N ASN A 205 0.33 17.01 -3.27
CA ASN A 205 -0.35 18.13 -2.61
C ASN A 205 0.00 18.21 -1.11
N ILE A 206 -0.01 17.08 -0.40
CA ILE A 206 0.39 17.01 1.01
C ILE A 206 1.85 17.43 1.18
N ALA A 207 2.74 17.04 0.26
CA ALA A 207 4.14 17.45 0.29
C ALA A 207 4.31 18.97 0.08
N ASP A 208 3.54 19.58 -0.82
CA ASP A 208 3.53 21.04 -1.01
C ASP A 208 3.01 21.78 0.23
N ASP A 209 1.94 21.29 0.85
CA ASP A 209 1.45 21.85 2.12
C ASP A 209 2.47 21.74 3.25
N LEU A 210 3.13 20.58 3.37
CA LEU A 210 4.19 20.38 4.34
C LEU A 210 5.36 21.32 4.08
N ALA A 211 5.75 21.54 2.82
CA ALA A 211 6.82 22.47 2.46
C ALA A 211 6.51 23.92 2.90
N LYS A 212 5.26 24.37 2.71
CA LYS A 212 4.78 25.69 3.14
C LYS A 212 4.88 25.88 4.66
N VAL A 213 4.61 24.82 5.45
CA VAL A 213 4.71 24.86 6.92
C VAL A 213 6.16 24.78 7.40
N LEU A 214 6.96 23.87 6.83
CA LEU A 214 8.33 23.65 7.28
C LEU A 214 9.25 24.84 7.00
N LYS A 215 8.93 25.64 5.96
CA LYS A 215 9.78 26.71 5.41
C LYS A 215 11.24 26.26 5.38
N PRO A 216 11.56 25.16 4.69
CA PRO A 216 12.92 24.65 4.65
C PRO A 216 13.85 25.77 4.16
N LYS A 217 15.05 25.88 4.74
CA LYS A 217 16.08 26.81 4.22
C LYS A 217 16.18 26.56 2.72
N LYS A 218 16.06 27.63 1.90
CA LYS A 218 16.23 27.55 0.44
C LYS A 218 17.46 26.69 0.15
N LEU A 219 17.26 25.58 -0.53
CA LEU A 219 18.36 24.78 -1.08
C LEU A 219 18.88 25.52 -2.31
N LEU A 220 19.65 26.60 -2.05
CA LEU A 220 20.44 27.42 -2.98
C LEU A 220 19.67 28.12 -4.13
N ASN A 221 20.31 29.20 -4.61
CA ASN A 221 19.94 29.99 -5.79
C ASN A 221 20.28 29.25 -7.07
#